data_AF-A0A388LRQ2-F1
#
_entry.id   AF-A0A388LRQ2-F1
#
_cell.length_a   1.000
_cell.length_b   1.000
_cell.length_c   1.000
_cell.angle_alpha   90.00
_cell.angle_beta   90.00
_cell.angle_gamma   90.00
#
_symmetry.space_group_name_H-M   'P 1'
#
loop_
_entity.id
_entity.type
_entity.pdbx_description
1 polymer ?
#
loop_
_entity_poly.entity_id
_entity_poly.type
_entity_poly.pdbx_seq_one_letter_code
_entity_poly.pdbx_strand_id
1 'polypeptide(L)'
;MSTEQDTGALPRRCARIAIRARPAVPPRPKKLSRRATPAASSTALTVQDATGDHPAYPVRGANEPAADYRGRLLAFTEAVAAVEARKETAEAERQRLANEAAAEAQRKTETDAETRDRRNASSTESLIASEHQWTTVLQGMIFVPTETQAEPTQAEAERSNLATVMLNVMRGVMWNNKLLQAHLHAERQQR
;
A
#
# COMPACT_ATOMS: atom_id res chain seq x y z
N MET A 1 17.14 -16.63 60.57
CA MET A 1 18.48 -16.05 60.31
C MET A 1 19.50 -17.17 60.34
N SER A 2 19.89 -17.68 59.17
CA SER A 2 21.23 -18.21 58.86
C SER A 2 21.22 -18.68 57.40
N THR A 3 22.33 -18.38 56.74
CA THR A 3 22.53 -18.25 55.30
C THR A 3 23.47 -19.35 54.80
N GLU A 4 23.04 -20.14 53.83
CA GLU A 4 23.89 -20.92 52.91
C GLU A 4 23.19 -20.76 51.55
N GLN A 5 23.59 -19.86 50.65
CA GLN A 5 24.77 -19.97 49.77
C GLN A 5 24.99 -21.39 49.25
N ASP A 6 24.23 -21.76 48.22
CA ASP A 6 24.74 -22.72 47.23
C ASP A 6 24.79 -22.07 45.85
N THR A 7 25.97 -22.14 45.28
CA THR A 7 26.44 -21.47 44.09
C THR A 7 26.68 -22.54 43.05
N GLY A 8 25.95 -22.46 41.94
CA GLY A 8 26.42 -23.02 40.68
C GLY A 8 25.54 -24.10 40.08
N ALA A 9 24.83 -23.73 39.03
CA ALA A 9 25.06 -24.25 37.68
C ALA A 9 23.91 -23.79 36.78
N LEU A 10 24.12 -22.68 36.07
CA LEU A 10 23.28 -22.26 34.96
C LEU A 10 23.35 -23.32 33.84
N PRO A 11 22.22 -23.73 33.23
CA PRO A 11 22.25 -24.62 32.09
C PRO A 11 22.95 -23.94 30.90
N ARG A 12 23.77 -24.76 30.24
CA ARG A 12 24.76 -24.40 29.24
C ARG A 12 24.13 -23.66 28.05
N ARG A 13 24.74 -22.50 27.77
CA ARG A 13 24.70 -21.69 26.53
C ARG A 13 24.29 -22.47 25.27
N CYS A 14 23.13 -22.12 24.71
CA CYS A 14 22.82 -22.42 23.31
C CYS A 14 23.89 -21.77 22.41
N ALA A 15 24.59 -22.60 21.64
CA ALA A 15 25.48 -22.16 20.59
C ALA A 15 24.69 -21.35 19.55
N ARG A 16 24.97 -20.05 19.45
CA ARG A 16 24.52 -19.24 18.31
C ARG A 16 25.30 -19.70 17.09
N ILE A 17 24.66 -20.49 16.24
CA ILE A 17 25.14 -20.73 14.88
C ILE A 17 25.01 -19.40 14.13
N ALA A 18 26.12 -18.68 13.98
CA ALA A 18 26.21 -17.55 13.08
C ALA A 18 26.23 -18.08 11.64
N ILE A 19 25.05 -18.20 11.01
CA ILE A 19 24.98 -18.42 9.57
C ILE A 19 25.36 -17.10 8.89
N ARG A 20 26.64 -16.99 8.54
CA ARG A 20 27.18 -15.91 7.71
C ARG A 20 26.75 -16.16 6.26
N ALA A 21 25.50 -15.85 5.93
CA ALA A 21 25.05 -15.77 4.55
C ALA A 21 25.75 -14.59 3.87
N ARG A 22 26.76 -14.88 3.05
CA ARG A 22 27.37 -13.90 2.14
C ARG A 22 26.30 -13.50 1.11
N PRO A 23 26.03 -12.22 0.85
CA PRO A 23 25.24 -11.83 -0.30
C PRO A 23 26.01 -12.19 -1.57
N ALA A 24 25.51 -13.18 -2.32
CA ALA A 24 25.98 -13.44 -3.67
C ALA A 24 25.53 -12.27 -4.55
N VAL A 25 26.48 -11.43 -4.93
CA VAL A 25 26.30 -10.35 -5.90
C VAL A 25 25.85 -10.98 -7.23
N PRO A 26 24.69 -10.60 -7.81
CA PRO A 26 24.32 -11.08 -9.13
C PRO A 26 25.24 -10.46 -10.21
N PRO A 27 25.57 -11.19 -11.29
CA PRO A 27 26.47 -10.67 -12.31
C PRO A 27 25.82 -9.50 -13.07
N ARG A 28 26.56 -8.40 -13.19
CA ARG A 28 26.19 -7.20 -13.96
C ARG A 28 25.92 -7.57 -15.42
N PRO A 29 24.79 -7.15 -16.04
CA PRO A 29 24.64 -7.23 -17.47
C PRO A 29 25.52 -6.17 -18.15
N LYS A 30 26.30 -6.62 -19.14
CA LYS A 30 27.16 -5.79 -20.00
C LYS A 30 26.30 -4.81 -20.81
N LYS A 31 26.79 -3.57 -20.91
CA LYS A 31 26.22 -2.46 -21.67
C LYS A 31 25.89 -2.88 -23.11
N LEU A 32 24.60 -2.85 -23.47
CA LEU A 32 24.15 -2.96 -24.85
C LEU A 32 23.71 -1.58 -25.35
N SER A 33 24.15 -1.33 -26.58
CA SER A 33 24.15 -0.07 -27.29
C SER A 33 22.79 0.61 -27.38
N ARG A 34 22.82 1.94 -27.26
CA ARG A 34 21.73 2.90 -27.39
C ARG A 34 21.15 2.83 -28.82
N ARG A 35 19.90 2.38 -28.94
CA ARG A 35 19.03 2.68 -30.10
C ARG A 35 17.74 3.27 -29.54
N ALA A 36 17.64 4.59 -29.59
CA ALA A 36 16.43 5.33 -29.23
C ALA A 36 15.52 5.41 -30.47
N THR A 37 14.35 4.78 -30.37
CA THR A 37 13.19 5.06 -31.22
C THR A 37 12.50 6.30 -30.66
N PRO A 38 12.13 7.31 -31.47
CA PRO A 38 11.40 8.46 -30.96
C PRO A 38 9.93 8.06 -30.75
N ALA A 39 9.52 7.92 -29.50
CA ALA A 39 8.11 7.88 -29.15
C ALA A 39 7.59 9.32 -29.18
N ALA A 40 6.73 9.58 -30.15
CA ALA A 40 5.96 10.80 -30.27
C ALA A 40 4.97 10.94 -29.10
N SER A 41 4.64 12.20 -28.81
CA SER A 41 3.70 12.68 -27.78
C SER A 41 4.18 12.62 -26.35
N SER A 42 5.19 13.44 -26.05
CA SER A 42 5.23 14.14 -24.76
C SER A 42 4.71 15.55 -25.03
N THR A 43 3.47 15.84 -24.63
CA THR A 43 2.99 17.21 -24.48
C THR A 43 3.77 17.80 -23.31
N ALA A 44 4.96 18.30 -23.59
CA ALA A 44 5.73 19.07 -22.63
C ALA A 44 4.93 20.35 -22.36
N LEU A 45 4.21 20.37 -21.24
CA LEU A 45 3.73 21.62 -20.68
C LEU A 45 5.00 22.36 -20.27
N THR A 46 5.52 23.19 -21.18
CA THR A 46 6.53 24.18 -20.85
C THR A 46 5.86 25.16 -19.91
N VAL A 47 5.90 24.87 -18.61
CA VAL A 47 5.81 25.91 -17.60
C VAL A 47 7.04 26.76 -17.86
N GLN A 48 6.84 27.86 -18.59
CA GLN A 48 7.85 28.89 -18.70
C GLN A 48 8.05 29.39 -17.27
N ASP A 49 9.09 28.89 -16.62
CA ASP A 49 9.57 29.48 -15.38
C ASP A 49 10.08 30.87 -15.78
N ALA A 50 9.24 31.88 -15.58
CA ALA A 50 9.51 33.28 -15.89
C ALA A 50 10.51 33.86 -14.87
N THR A 51 11.53 33.10 -14.47
CA THR A 51 12.57 33.54 -13.54
C THR A 51 13.47 34.61 -14.16
N GLY A 52 13.43 34.79 -15.49
CA GLY A 52 14.28 35.74 -16.22
C GLY A 52 13.67 37.12 -16.53
N ASP A 53 12.36 37.31 -16.38
CA ASP A 53 11.64 38.47 -16.96
C ASP A 53 11.38 39.60 -15.95
N HIS A 54 12.24 39.76 -14.94
CA HIS A 54 12.14 40.95 -14.11
C HIS A 54 12.71 42.13 -14.88
N PRO A 55 11.91 43.19 -15.15
CA PRO A 55 12.45 44.37 -15.79
C PRO A 55 13.60 44.92 -14.95
N ALA A 56 14.62 45.49 -15.60
CA ALA A 56 15.74 46.10 -14.89
C ALA A 56 15.31 47.46 -14.32
N TYR A 57 15.77 47.77 -13.11
CA TYR A 57 15.45 49.06 -12.47
C TYR A 57 15.99 50.23 -13.32
N PRO A 58 15.15 51.18 -13.75
CA PRO A 58 15.58 52.28 -14.60
C PRO A 58 16.42 53.28 -13.80
N VAL A 59 17.62 53.60 -14.30
CA VAL A 59 18.50 54.64 -13.74
C VAL A 59 18.40 55.89 -14.61
N ARG A 60 18.39 57.07 -13.97
CA ARG A 60 18.32 58.35 -14.68
C ARG A 60 19.64 58.64 -15.41
N GLY A 61 19.56 58.91 -16.71
CA GLY A 61 20.72 59.31 -17.51
C GLY A 61 21.19 60.74 -17.22
N ALA A 62 22.48 61.01 -17.42
CA ALA A 62 23.09 62.31 -17.12
C ALA A 62 22.43 63.52 -17.82
N ASN A 63 21.90 63.31 -19.03
CA ASN A 63 21.28 64.36 -19.87
C ASN A 63 19.77 64.14 -20.06
N GLU A 64 19.15 63.31 -19.23
CA GLU A 64 17.76 62.91 -19.43
C GLU A 64 16.77 63.90 -18.78
N PRO A 65 15.76 64.37 -19.53
CA PRO A 65 14.65 65.13 -18.96
C PRO A 65 13.95 64.36 -17.84
N ALA A 66 13.62 65.04 -16.75
CA ALA A 66 13.02 64.39 -15.58
C ALA A 66 11.63 63.77 -15.89
N ALA A 67 10.92 64.28 -16.90
CA ALA A 67 9.64 63.72 -17.34
C ALA A 67 9.80 62.33 -17.96
N ASP A 68 10.81 62.14 -18.81
CA ASP A 68 11.09 60.87 -19.48
C ASP A 68 11.51 59.79 -18.47
N TYR A 69 12.31 60.19 -17.47
CA TYR A 69 12.72 59.29 -16.39
C TYR A 69 11.52 58.83 -15.56
N ARG A 70 10.61 59.76 -15.21
CA ARG A 70 9.36 59.43 -14.50
C ARG A 70 8.47 58.50 -15.31
N GLY A 71 8.38 58.70 -16.63
CA GLY A 71 7.63 57.82 -17.53
C GLY A 71 8.14 56.38 -17.52
N ARG A 72 9.48 56.20 -17.60
CA ARG A 72 10.08 54.84 -17.51
C ARG A 72 9.92 54.22 -16.12
N LEU A 73 10.01 55.01 -15.06
CA LEU A 73 9.80 54.52 -13.70
C LEU A 73 8.37 54.03 -13.48
N LEU A 74 7.37 54.72 -14.05
CA LEU A 74 5.97 54.27 -14.03
C LEU A 74 5.79 52.97 -14.81
N ALA A 75 6.30 52.90 -16.05
CA ALA A 75 6.23 51.68 -16.87
C ALA A 75 6.94 50.49 -16.21
N PHE A 76 8.07 50.73 -15.53
CA PHE A 76 8.76 49.71 -14.73
C PHE A 76 7.89 49.20 -13.58
N THR A 77 7.23 50.10 -12.84
CA THR A 77 6.36 49.73 -11.72
C THR A 77 5.15 48.92 -12.19
N GLU A 78 4.54 49.31 -13.31
CA GLU A 78 3.45 48.57 -13.96
C GLU A 78 3.92 47.19 -14.45
N ALA A 79 5.10 47.10 -15.05
CA ALA A 79 5.67 45.84 -15.51
C ALA A 79 5.98 44.88 -14.34
N VAL A 80 6.52 45.38 -13.23
CA VAL A 80 6.73 44.58 -12.01
C VAL A 80 5.39 44.09 -11.45
N ALA A 81 4.38 44.96 -11.36
CA ALA A 81 3.04 44.56 -10.91
C ALA A 81 2.42 43.49 -11.81
N ALA A 82 2.59 43.59 -13.13
CA ALA A 82 2.10 42.58 -14.07
C ALA A 82 2.85 41.24 -13.92
N VAL A 83 4.16 41.25 -13.65
CA VAL A 83 4.94 40.04 -13.39
C VAL A 83 4.48 39.37 -12.09
N GLU A 84 4.27 40.14 -11.01
CA GLU A 84 3.79 39.59 -9.74
C GLU A 84 2.36 39.02 -9.86
N ALA A 85 1.45 39.69 -10.56
CA ALA A 85 0.11 39.15 -10.81
C ALA A 85 0.14 37.85 -11.63
N ARG A 86 1.08 37.72 -12.58
CA ARG A 86 1.30 36.48 -13.34
C ARG A 86 1.86 35.35 -12.48
N LYS A 87 2.77 35.66 -11.55
CA LYS A 87 3.27 34.67 -10.59
C LYS A 87 2.16 34.18 -9.68
N GLU A 88 1.37 35.08 -9.10
CA GLU A 88 0.27 34.70 -8.20
C GLU A 88 -0.76 33.81 -8.91
N THR A 89 -1.11 34.14 -10.16
CA THR A 89 -2.00 33.30 -10.97
C THR A 89 -1.37 31.95 -11.30
N ALA A 90 -0.08 31.89 -11.66
CA ALA A 90 0.62 30.63 -11.89
C ALA A 90 0.74 29.75 -10.63
N GLU A 91 0.94 30.36 -9.47
CA GLU A 91 0.95 29.67 -8.18
C GLU A 91 -0.45 29.14 -7.82
N ALA A 92 -1.50 29.92 -8.04
CA ALA A 92 -2.87 29.48 -7.84
C ALA A 92 -3.23 28.31 -8.76
N GLU A 93 -2.82 28.35 -10.04
CA GLU A 93 -3.02 27.23 -10.96
C GLU A 93 -2.22 25.99 -10.54
N ARG A 94 -0.97 26.16 -10.10
CA ARG A 94 -0.17 25.06 -9.58
C ARG A 94 -0.82 24.42 -8.36
N GLN A 95 -1.38 25.22 -7.45
CA GLN A 95 -2.11 24.71 -6.29
C GLN A 95 -3.39 23.97 -6.71
N ARG A 96 -4.13 24.50 -7.70
CA ARG A 96 -5.31 23.83 -8.27
C ARG A 96 -4.94 22.46 -8.84
N LEU A 97 -3.89 22.39 -9.64
CA LEU A 97 -3.41 21.13 -10.23
C LEU A 97 -2.89 20.16 -9.16
N ALA A 98 -2.22 20.64 -8.12
CA ALA A 98 -1.78 19.81 -7.01
C ALA A 98 -2.99 19.21 -6.25
N ASN A 99 -4.01 20.01 -6.00
CA ASN A 99 -5.25 19.56 -5.35
C ASN A 99 -6.00 18.55 -6.23
N GLU A 100 -6.07 18.78 -7.54
CA GLU A 100 -6.69 17.86 -8.50
C GLU A 100 -5.93 16.53 -8.57
N ALA A 101 -4.61 16.57 -8.67
CA ALA A 101 -3.78 15.36 -8.66
C ALA A 101 -3.91 14.58 -7.32
N ALA A 102 -4.03 15.29 -6.19
CA ALA A 102 -4.28 14.66 -4.90
C ALA A 102 -5.67 14.00 -4.85
N ALA A 103 -6.69 14.67 -5.38
CA ALA A 103 -8.05 14.12 -5.45
C ALA A 103 -8.13 12.90 -6.38
N GLU A 104 -7.44 12.92 -7.52
CA GLU A 104 -7.34 11.76 -8.42
C GLU A 104 -6.61 10.59 -7.76
N ALA A 105 -5.49 10.86 -7.07
CA ALA A 105 -4.77 9.84 -6.32
C ALA A 105 -5.67 9.21 -5.25
N GLN A 106 -6.43 10.02 -4.52
CA GLN A 106 -7.39 9.53 -3.52
C GLN A 106 -8.47 8.65 -4.16
N ARG A 107 -9.13 9.11 -5.23
CA ARG A 107 -10.14 8.31 -5.97
C ARG A 107 -9.58 6.98 -6.45
N LYS A 108 -8.33 6.96 -6.90
CA LYS A 108 -7.64 5.73 -7.31
C LYS A 108 -7.44 4.79 -6.12
N THR A 109 -6.96 5.30 -4.98
CA THR A 109 -6.81 4.47 -3.77
C THR A 109 -8.14 3.93 -3.25
N GLU A 110 -9.22 4.71 -3.35
CA GLU A 110 -10.58 4.29 -2.96
C GLU A 110 -11.11 3.18 -3.88
N THR A 111 -10.96 3.34 -5.20
CA THR A 111 -11.38 2.30 -6.17
C THR A 111 -10.55 1.01 -6.04
N ASP A 112 -9.25 1.12 -5.81
CA ASP A 112 -8.38 -0.04 -5.52
C ASP A 112 -8.80 -0.73 -4.21
N ALA A 113 -9.17 0.04 -3.18
CA ALA A 113 -9.68 -0.51 -1.93
C ALA A 113 -11.04 -1.21 -2.13
N GLU A 114 -11.96 -0.61 -2.88
CA GLU A 114 -13.28 -1.19 -3.16
C GLU A 114 -13.19 -2.48 -3.97
N THR A 115 -12.31 -2.54 -4.99
CA THR A 115 -12.09 -3.76 -5.77
C THR A 115 -11.49 -4.88 -4.92
N ARG A 116 -10.58 -4.55 -4.00
CA ARG A 116 -10.05 -5.50 -3.02
C ARG A 116 -11.14 -5.98 -2.07
N ASP A 117 -11.98 -5.09 -1.56
CA ASP A 117 -13.06 -5.45 -0.64
C ASP A 117 -14.11 -6.33 -1.31
N ARG A 118 -14.46 -6.05 -2.57
CA ARG A 118 -15.33 -6.92 -3.38
C ARG A 118 -14.74 -8.31 -3.56
N ARG A 119 -13.43 -8.40 -3.86
CA ARG A 119 -12.73 -9.70 -3.97
C ARG A 119 -12.75 -10.45 -2.64
N ASN A 120 -12.48 -9.74 -1.53
CA ASN A 120 -12.51 -10.35 -0.20
C ASN A 120 -13.92 -10.88 0.09
N ALA A 121 -14.97 -10.10 -0.11
CA ALA A 121 -16.35 -10.53 0.10
C ALA A 121 -16.69 -11.79 -0.73
N SER A 122 -16.39 -11.79 -2.03
CA SER A 122 -16.60 -12.97 -2.88
C SER A 122 -15.79 -14.19 -2.40
N SER A 123 -14.56 -13.99 -1.91
CA SER A 123 -13.75 -15.06 -1.32
C SER A 123 -14.38 -15.61 -0.03
N THR A 124 -15.00 -14.76 0.79
CA THR A 124 -15.67 -15.20 2.03
C THR A 124 -16.93 -16.00 1.73
N GLU A 125 -17.72 -15.59 0.74
CA GLU A 125 -18.89 -16.34 0.27
C GLU A 125 -18.48 -17.71 -0.29
N SER A 126 -17.42 -17.75 -1.09
CA SER A 126 -16.86 -19.01 -1.61
C SER A 126 -16.38 -19.93 -0.49
N LEU A 127 -15.76 -19.36 0.55
CA LEU A 127 -15.31 -20.12 1.71
C LEU A 127 -16.50 -20.71 2.49
N ILE A 128 -17.56 -19.94 2.71
CA ILE A 128 -18.79 -20.40 3.38
C ILE A 128 -19.48 -21.50 2.56
N ALA A 129 -19.53 -21.37 1.23
CA ALA A 129 -20.08 -22.41 0.36
C ALA A 129 -19.24 -23.70 0.45
N SER A 130 -17.91 -23.58 0.44
CA SER A 130 -17.01 -24.74 0.59
C SER A 130 -17.12 -25.38 1.98
N GLU A 131 -17.27 -24.58 3.04
CA GLU A 131 -17.53 -25.02 4.41
C GLU A 131 -18.77 -25.91 4.44
N HIS A 132 -19.86 -25.43 3.87
CA HIS A 132 -21.11 -26.17 3.84
C HIS A 132 -20.96 -27.49 3.06
N GLN A 133 -20.38 -27.44 1.86
CA GLN A 133 -20.15 -28.61 1.03
C GLN A 133 -19.35 -29.70 1.75
N TRP A 134 -18.19 -29.35 2.34
CA TRP A 134 -17.36 -30.33 3.03
C TRP A 134 -17.99 -30.80 4.35
N THR A 135 -18.72 -29.93 5.04
CA THR A 135 -19.45 -30.32 6.26
C THR A 135 -20.48 -31.40 5.96
N THR A 136 -21.27 -31.25 4.88
CA THR A 136 -22.24 -32.28 4.46
C THR A 136 -21.56 -33.61 4.13
N VAL A 137 -20.45 -33.58 3.39
CA VAL A 137 -19.70 -34.80 3.03
C VAL A 137 -19.17 -35.50 4.28
N LEU A 138 -18.54 -34.77 5.21
CA LEU A 138 -17.95 -35.36 6.39
C LEU A 138 -18.99 -35.83 7.40
N GLN A 139 -20.11 -35.11 7.55
CA GLN A 139 -21.22 -35.57 8.40
C GLN A 139 -21.79 -36.90 7.88
N GLY A 140 -21.86 -37.08 6.56
CA GLY A 140 -22.27 -38.36 5.95
C GLY A 140 -21.28 -39.52 6.16
N MET A 141 -20.03 -39.23 6.56
CA MET A 141 -19.02 -40.25 6.89
C MET A 141 -19.05 -40.68 8.36
N ILE A 142 -19.76 -39.95 9.22
CA ILE A 142 -19.89 -40.30 10.64
C ILE A 142 -20.82 -41.50 10.74
N PHE A 143 -20.35 -42.53 11.44
CA PHE A 143 -21.17 -43.71 11.70
C PHE A 143 -22.38 -43.35 12.56
N VAL A 144 -23.56 -43.78 12.13
CA VAL A 144 -24.82 -43.65 12.86
C VAL A 144 -25.29 -45.07 13.23
N PRO A 145 -25.34 -45.43 14.52
CA PRO A 145 -25.85 -46.73 14.95
C PRO A 145 -27.28 -46.96 14.46
N THR A 146 -27.59 -48.17 14.03
CA THR A 146 -28.93 -48.60 13.59
C THR A 146 -29.42 -49.76 14.44
N GLU A 147 -30.73 -50.05 14.42
CA GLU A 147 -31.33 -51.13 15.23
C GLU A 147 -30.68 -52.50 15.00
N THR A 148 -30.11 -52.71 13.80
CA THR A 148 -29.45 -53.95 13.40
C THR A 148 -27.93 -53.93 13.59
N GLN A 149 -27.32 -52.76 13.82
CA GLN A 149 -25.88 -52.61 14.01
C GLN A 149 -25.59 -51.47 15.01
N ALA A 150 -25.32 -51.87 16.26
CA ALA A 150 -25.00 -50.95 17.34
C ALA A 150 -23.54 -50.48 17.32
N GLU A 151 -22.61 -51.35 16.89
CA GLU A 151 -21.18 -51.04 16.85
C GLU A 151 -20.65 -50.88 15.41
N PRO A 152 -19.80 -49.86 15.16
CA PRO A 152 -19.16 -49.70 13.87
C PRO A 152 -18.16 -50.83 13.62
N THR A 153 -18.03 -51.25 12.36
CA THR A 153 -16.87 -52.04 11.94
C THR A 153 -15.59 -51.21 12.10
N GLN A 154 -14.42 -51.87 12.16
CA GLN A 154 -13.14 -51.15 12.27
C GLN A 154 -12.97 -50.07 11.17
N ALA A 155 -13.33 -50.39 9.93
CA ALA A 155 -13.23 -49.45 8.81
C ALA A 155 -14.20 -48.25 8.95
N GLU A 156 -15.41 -48.47 9.49
CA GLU A 156 -16.37 -47.40 9.78
C GLU A 156 -15.92 -46.52 10.94
N ALA A 157 -15.33 -47.13 11.98
CA ALA A 157 -14.76 -46.40 13.12
C ALA A 157 -13.61 -45.50 12.66
N GLU A 158 -12.69 -46.01 11.84
CA GLU A 158 -11.58 -45.23 11.27
C GLU A 158 -12.08 -44.07 10.38
N ARG A 159 -13.09 -44.32 9.53
CA ARG A 159 -13.72 -43.28 8.68
C ARG A 159 -14.43 -42.21 9.50
N SER A 160 -15.17 -42.61 10.53
CA SER A 160 -15.87 -41.71 11.44
C SER A 160 -14.89 -40.84 12.24
N ASN A 161 -13.79 -41.44 12.73
CA ASN A 161 -12.71 -40.72 13.41
C ASN A 161 -12.04 -39.71 12.48
N LEU A 162 -11.72 -40.10 11.24
CA LEU A 162 -11.16 -39.19 10.25
C LEU A 162 -12.10 -38.02 9.96
N ALA A 163 -13.39 -38.29 9.77
CA ALA A 163 -14.39 -37.25 9.53
C ALA A 163 -14.49 -36.27 10.70
N THR A 164 -14.45 -36.78 11.93
CA THR A 164 -14.45 -35.96 13.15
C THR A 164 -13.23 -35.05 13.24
N VAL A 165 -12.03 -35.58 12.98
CA VAL A 165 -10.80 -34.77 12.98
C VAL A 165 -10.86 -33.68 11.90
N MET A 166 -11.28 -34.03 10.68
CA MET A 166 -11.37 -33.07 9.57
C MET A 166 -12.40 -31.96 9.84
N LEU A 167 -13.56 -32.30 10.42
CA LEU A 167 -14.55 -31.30 10.85
C LEU A 167 -13.98 -30.33 11.88
N ASN A 168 -13.23 -30.83 12.86
CA ASN A 168 -12.62 -30.00 13.89
C ASN A 168 -11.54 -29.07 13.31
N VAL A 169 -10.71 -29.56 12.39
CA VAL A 169 -9.70 -28.75 11.70
C VAL A 169 -10.35 -27.66 10.87
N MET A 170 -11.37 -27.97 10.06
CA MET A 170 -12.07 -26.96 9.26
C MET A 170 -12.75 -25.91 10.14
N ARG A 171 -13.41 -26.30 11.24
CA ARG A 171 -13.96 -25.35 12.22
C ARG A 171 -12.90 -24.41 12.77
N GLY A 172 -11.72 -24.92 13.09
CA GLY A 172 -10.59 -24.10 13.53
C GLY A 172 -10.13 -23.08 12.47
N VAL A 173 -9.97 -23.52 11.22
CA VAL A 173 -9.56 -22.65 10.10
C VAL A 173 -10.60 -21.57 9.83
N MET A 174 -11.88 -21.93 9.81
CA MET A 174 -12.99 -20.99 9.56
C MET A 174 -13.17 -20.00 10.70
N TRP A 175 -13.00 -20.44 11.95
CA TRP A 175 -12.98 -19.54 13.09
C TRP A 175 -11.86 -18.50 12.97
N ASN A 176 -10.65 -18.93 12.61
CA ASN A 176 -9.52 -18.02 12.40
C ASN A 176 -9.79 -17.03 11.26
N ASN A 177 -10.42 -17.48 10.18
CA ASN A 177 -10.82 -16.60 9.09
C ASN A 177 -11.88 -15.56 9.51
N LYS A 178 -12.92 -15.98 10.25
CA LYS A 178 -13.95 -15.07 10.80
C LYS A 178 -13.34 -14.04 11.75
N LEU A 179 -12.40 -14.45 12.59
CA LEU A 179 -11.66 -13.55 13.47
C LEU A 179 -10.85 -12.52 12.68
N LEU A 180 -10.11 -12.96 11.66
CA LEU A 180 -9.36 -12.06 10.78
C LEU A 180 -10.28 -11.03 10.09
N GLN A 181 -11.45 -11.46 9.60
CA GLN A 181 -12.44 -10.55 9.02
C GLN A 181 -12.90 -9.50 10.05
N ALA A 182 -13.22 -9.92 11.28
CA ALA A 182 -13.63 -9.00 12.34
C ALA A 182 -12.54 -7.94 12.62
N HIS A 183 -11.26 -8.34 12.67
CA HIS A 183 -10.14 -7.41 12.81
C HIS A 183 -10.06 -6.41 11.64
N LEU A 184 -10.15 -6.89 10.39
CA LEU A 184 -10.11 -6.04 9.20
C LEU A 184 -11.30 -5.09 9.12
N HIS A 185 -12.47 -5.49 9.61
CA HIS A 185 -13.64 -4.61 9.73
C HIS A 185 -13.44 -3.55 10.82
N ALA A 186 -12.88 -3.92 11.97
CA ALA A 186 -12.59 -2.99 13.04
C ALA A 186 -11.54 -1.93 12.63
N GLU A 187 -10.46 -2.34 11.97
CA GLU A 187 -9.45 -1.40 11.43
C GLU A 187 -10.04 -0.42 10.40
N ARG A 188 -11.05 -0.85 9.64
CA ARG A 188 -11.75 0.03 8.68
C ARG A 188 -12.66 1.04 9.35
N GLN A 189 -13.30 0.71 10.47
CA GLN A 189 -14.13 1.67 11.22
C GLN A 189 -13.33 2.72 12.00
N GLN A 190 -12.03 2.48 12.21
CA GLN A 190 -11.14 3.41 12.91
C GLN A 190 -10.46 4.44 11.99
N ARG A 191 -10.60 4.30 10.68
CA ARG A 191 -10.11 5.26 9.68
C ARG A 191 -11.24 6.18 9.24
#